data_AF-A0A975MTH8-F1
#
_entry.id   AF-A0A975MTH8-F1
#
_cell.length_a   1.000
_cell.length_b   1.000
_cell.length_c   1.000
_cell.angle_alpha   90.00
_cell.angle_beta   90.00
_cell.angle_gamma   90.00
#
_symmetry.space_group_name_H-M   'P 1'
#
loop_
_entity.id
_entity.type
_entity.pdbx_description
1 polymer ?
#
loop_
_entity_poly.entity_id
_entity_poly.type
_entity_poly.pdbx_seq_one_letter_code
_entity_poly.pdbx_strand_id
1 'polypeptide(L)'
;MILRWELRMLRRMFAWLFHARGDADKWRRLLSRLSTQQADLVVVHRVYQLARTGTKAIIRFEPSGKHQDSWFESRRVVRGEYLVITGHDGVGHHHKTLCRYVERGQLLARASKRDRRAYMRENSVS
;
A
#
# COMPACT_ATOMS: atom_id res chain seq x y z
N MET A 1 -15.87 13.03 -42.15
CA MET A 1 -16.29 12.24 -40.97
C MET A 1 -15.06 11.66 -40.24
N ILE A 2 -14.15 12.52 -39.76
CA ILE A 2 -12.83 12.12 -39.19
C ILE A 2 -12.66 12.59 -37.73
N LEU A 3 -13.33 13.68 -37.32
CA LEU A 3 -13.20 14.28 -35.97
C LEU A 3 -13.58 13.37 -34.78
N ARG A 4 -14.38 12.32 -34.98
CA ARG A 4 -14.94 11.53 -33.87
C ARG A 4 -13.95 10.50 -33.29
N TRP A 5 -12.93 10.11 -34.05
CA TRP A 5 -11.92 9.12 -33.63
C TRP A 5 -10.76 9.77 -32.86
N GLU A 6 -10.33 10.97 -33.27
CA GLU A 6 -9.26 11.72 -32.61
C GLU A 6 -9.65 12.19 -31.21
N LEU A 7 -10.89 12.65 -31.00
CA LEU A 7 -11.37 13.05 -29.66
C LEU A 7 -11.43 11.88 -28.67
N ARG A 8 -11.78 10.67 -29.12
CA ARG A 8 -11.77 9.47 -28.25
C ARG A 8 -10.35 9.08 -27.87
N MET A 9 -9.40 9.20 -28.79
CA MET A 9 -8.00 8.89 -28.55
C MET A 9 -7.36 9.89 -27.58
N LEU A 10 -7.58 11.19 -27.80
CA LEU A 10 -7.11 12.24 -26.89
C LEU A 10 -7.71 12.10 -25.48
N ARG A 11 -9.01 11.83 -25.34
CA ARG A 11 -9.63 11.59 -24.01
C ARG A 11 -9.03 10.39 -23.28
N ARG A 12 -8.71 9.30 -23.99
CA ARG A 12 -8.05 8.13 -23.40
C ARG A 12 -6.61 8.46 -22.99
N MET A 13 -5.89 9.22 -23.80
CA MET A 13 -4.52 9.63 -23.51
C MET A 13 -4.46 10.59 -22.31
N PHE A 14 -5.34 11.58 -22.25
CA PHE A 14 -5.46 12.45 -21.08
C PHE A 14 -5.90 11.68 -19.84
N ALA A 15 -6.92 10.83 -19.94
CA ALA A 15 -7.33 9.99 -18.81
C ALA A 15 -6.19 9.10 -18.30
N TRP A 16 -5.37 8.54 -19.21
CA TRP A 16 -4.19 7.76 -18.88
C TRP A 16 -3.10 8.60 -18.20
N LEU A 17 -2.79 9.79 -18.73
CA LEU A 17 -1.83 10.73 -18.14
C LEU A 17 -2.27 11.21 -16.75
N PHE A 18 -3.55 11.58 -16.58
CA PHE A 18 -4.11 11.99 -15.29
C PHE A 18 -4.14 10.84 -14.28
N HIS A 19 -4.47 9.61 -14.71
CA HIS A 19 -4.39 8.44 -13.84
C HIS A 19 -2.94 8.13 -13.44
N ALA A 20 -1.98 8.21 -14.36
CA ALA A 20 -0.58 7.95 -14.08
C ALA A 20 -0.01 8.94 -13.04
N ARG A 21 -0.33 10.23 -13.15
CA ARG A 21 0.03 11.23 -12.13
C ARG A 21 -0.62 10.97 -10.78
N GLY A 22 -1.92 10.64 -10.78
CA GLY A 22 -2.65 10.29 -9.55
C GLY A 22 -2.10 9.05 -8.84
N ASP A 23 -1.56 8.10 -9.58
CA ASP A 23 -0.90 6.90 -9.04
C ASP A 23 0.45 7.26 -8.37
N ALA A 24 1.27 8.11 -8.98
CA ALA A 24 2.53 8.58 -8.39
C ALA A 24 2.29 9.41 -7.10
N ASP A 25 1.25 10.23 -7.07
CA ASP A 25 0.89 11.03 -5.90
C ASP A 25 0.47 10.18 -4.70
N LYS A 26 -0.15 9.02 -4.92
CA LYS A 26 -0.44 8.07 -3.83
C LYS A 26 0.85 7.58 -3.18
N TRP A 27 1.87 7.28 -3.99
CA TRP A 27 3.17 6.88 -3.46
C TRP A 27 3.86 8.03 -2.71
N ARG A 28 3.83 9.25 -3.24
CA ARG A 28 4.37 10.44 -2.54
C ARG A 28 3.73 10.64 -1.16
N ARG A 29 2.39 10.58 -1.09
CA ARG A 29 1.65 10.68 0.19
C ARG A 29 2.01 9.57 1.15
N LEU A 30 2.28 8.37 0.65
CA LEU A 30 2.74 7.26 1.48
C LEU A 30 4.12 7.59 2.07
N LEU A 31 5.07 8.04 1.26
CA LEU A 31 6.42 8.42 1.72
C LEU A 31 6.39 9.59 2.71
N SER A 32 5.52 10.59 2.52
CA SER A 32 5.39 11.71 3.46
C SER A 32 4.85 11.29 4.82
N ARG A 33 4.02 10.24 4.90
CA ARG A 33 3.58 9.66 6.18
C ARG A 33 4.68 8.86 6.86
N LEU A 34 5.52 8.20 6.07
CA LEU A 34 6.68 7.47 6.60
C LEU A 34 7.71 8.41 7.24
N SER A 35 7.97 9.58 6.66
CA SER A 35 8.99 10.51 7.17
C SER A 35 8.55 11.32 8.40
N THR A 36 7.24 11.47 8.61
CA THR A 36 6.68 12.32 9.67
C THR A 36 6.35 11.56 10.95
N GLN A 37 6.36 10.23 10.92
CA GLN A 37 6.00 9.37 12.06
C GLN A 37 7.05 8.26 12.22
N GLN A 38 7.27 7.79 13.44
CA GLN A 38 8.02 6.54 13.69
C GLN A 38 7.20 5.35 13.17
N ALA A 39 7.13 5.22 11.86
CA ALA A 39 6.29 4.28 11.15
C ALA A 39 7.15 3.33 10.31
N ASP A 40 6.59 2.15 10.05
CA ASP A 40 7.22 1.13 9.22
C ASP A 40 6.60 1.12 7.84
N LEU A 41 7.46 1.01 6.82
CA LEU A 41 7.03 0.68 5.47
C LEU A 41 7.02 -0.84 5.30
N VAL A 42 5.84 -1.39 5.01
CA VAL A 42 5.64 -2.83 4.83
C VAL A 42 4.91 -3.12 3.53
N VAL A 43 5.06 -4.34 3.03
CA VAL A 43 4.21 -4.90 1.97
C VAL A 43 3.43 -6.10 2.48
N VAL A 44 2.16 -6.20 2.11
CA VAL A 44 1.32 -7.35 2.43
C VAL A 44 1.78 -8.54 1.58
N HIS A 45 2.51 -9.47 2.18
CA HIS A 45 3.06 -10.63 1.49
C HIS A 45 1.98 -11.68 1.19
N ARG A 46 1.14 -11.98 2.19
CA ARG A 46 0.05 -12.96 2.09
C ARG A 46 -1.10 -12.58 3.02
N VAL A 47 -2.33 -12.58 2.53
CA VAL A 47 -3.52 -12.55 3.37
C VAL A 47 -3.97 -13.98 3.58
N TYR A 48 -4.13 -14.41 4.84
CA TYR A 48 -4.51 -15.79 5.14
C TYR A 48 -5.82 -15.88 5.94
N GLN A 49 -6.31 -14.77 6.50
CA GLN A 49 -7.64 -14.75 7.13
C GLN A 49 -8.33 -13.40 6.93
N LEU A 50 -9.55 -13.41 6.41
CA LEU A 50 -10.46 -12.28 6.39
C LEU A 50 -11.53 -12.49 7.47
N ALA A 51 -11.36 -11.87 8.64
CA ALA A 51 -12.29 -11.97 9.75
C ALA A 51 -13.32 -10.84 9.73
N ARG A 52 -14.42 -10.95 10.49
CA ARG A 52 -15.43 -9.89 10.58
C ARG A 52 -14.85 -8.54 11.02
N THR A 53 -13.90 -8.58 11.96
CA THR A 53 -13.33 -7.40 12.64
C THR A 53 -11.96 -7.00 12.11
N GLY A 54 -11.47 -7.59 11.01
CA GLY A 54 -10.15 -7.27 10.51
C GLY A 54 -9.56 -8.31 9.58
N THR A 55 -8.26 -8.20 9.32
CA THR A 55 -7.53 -9.07 8.40
C THR A 55 -6.26 -9.57 9.06
N LYS A 56 -6.02 -10.89 9.00
CA LYS A 56 -4.70 -11.44 9.33
C LYS A 56 -3.89 -11.64 8.05
N ALA A 57 -2.64 -11.20 8.10
CA ALA A 57 -1.74 -11.27 6.98
C ALA A 57 -0.29 -11.44 7.45
N ILE A 58 0.53 -12.00 6.57
CA ILE A 58 1.98 -11.93 6.68
C ILE A 58 2.41 -10.64 5.97
N ILE A 59 3.13 -9.78 6.68
CA ILE A 59 3.79 -8.60 6.13
C ILE A 59 5.27 -8.86 5.92
N ARG A 60 5.86 -8.11 5.00
CA ARG A 60 7.32 -8.00 4.85
C ARG A 60 7.73 -6.55 5.04
N PHE A 61 8.66 -6.30 5.95
CA PHE A 61 9.26 -4.97 6.12
C PHE A 61 10.12 -4.65 4.90
N GLU A 62 9.94 -3.49 4.29
CA GLU A 62 10.72 -3.11 3.09
C GLU A 62 12.21 -2.89 3.39
N PRO A 63 12.64 -2.25 4.50
CA PRO A 63 14.06 -2.02 4.77
C PRO A 63 14.85 -3.32 5.05
N SER A 64 14.28 -4.25 5.81
CA SER A 64 15.00 -5.45 6.29
C SER A 64 14.63 -6.73 5.55
N GLY A 65 13.53 -6.73 4.79
CA GLY A 65 13.00 -7.95 4.17
C GLY A 65 12.42 -8.96 5.16
N LYS A 66 12.41 -8.67 6.47
CA LYS A 66 11.88 -9.58 7.50
C LYS A 66 10.38 -9.79 7.33
N HIS A 67 9.94 -11.04 7.49
CA HIS A 67 8.52 -11.39 7.50
C HIS A 67 7.99 -11.41 8.94
N GLN A 68 6.74 -11.00 9.12
CA GLN A 68 6.07 -11.06 10.41
C GLN A 68 4.57 -11.29 10.22
N ASP A 69 3.96 -12.00 11.17
CA ASP A 69 2.50 -12.09 11.25
C ASP A 69 1.91 -10.74 11.65
N SER A 70 0.70 -10.45 11.24
CA SER A 70 0.06 -9.17 11.53
C SER A 70 -1.45 -9.24 11.56
N TRP A 71 -2.03 -8.44 12.46
CA TRP A 71 -3.46 -8.23 12.58
C TRP A 71 -3.79 -6.77 12.26
N PHE A 72 -4.64 -6.59 11.26
CA PHE A 72 -5.17 -5.29 10.85
C PHE A 72 -6.59 -5.13 11.34
N GLU A 73 -6.75 -4.42 12.45
CA GLU A 73 -8.03 -4.22 13.11
C GLU A 73 -8.93 -3.33 12.26
N SER A 74 -10.15 -3.79 12.01
CA SER A 74 -11.20 -3.10 11.26
C SER A 74 -10.79 -2.64 9.84
N ARG A 75 -9.76 -3.26 9.28
CA ARG A 75 -9.25 -2.96 7.93
C ARG A 75 -9.17 -4.20 7.07
N ARG A 76 -9.53 -4.02 5.79
CA ARG A 76 -9.23 -4.95 4.70
C ARG A 76 -7.93 -4.50 4.05
N VAL A 77 -6.97 -5.42 4.03
CA VAL A 77 -5.72 -5.28 3.28
C VAL A 77 -5.67 -6.37 2.24
N VAL A 78 -5.00 -6.11 1.12
CA VAL A 78 -4.86 -7.08 0.02
C VAL A 78 -3.40 -7.37 -0.27
N ARG A 79 -3.14 -8.57 -0.77
CA ARG A 79 -1.79 -9.00 -1.15
C ARG A 79 -1.15 -8.02 -2.12
N GLY A 80 0.08 -7.60 -1.83
CA GLY A 80 0.87 -6.69 -2.64
C GLY A 80 0.60 -5.20 -2.43
N GLU A 81 -0.31 -4.82 -1.51
CA GLU A 81 -0.38 -3.45 -1.02
C GLU A 81 0.88 -3.09 -0.22
N TYR A 82 1.40 -1.90 -0.47
CA TYR A 82 2.35 -1.23 0.40
C TYR A 82 1.58 -0.42 1.42
N LEU A 83 2.00 -0.53 2.68
CA LEU A 83 1.36 0.13 3.80
C LEU A 83 2.42 0.88 4.60
N VAL A 84 2.07 2.07 5.07
CA VAL A 84 2.79 2.74 6.15
C VAL A 84 1.97 2.55 7.40
N ILE A 85 2.58 1.90 8.39
CA ILE A 85 1.89 1.48 9.61
C ILE A 85 2.67 1.94 10.84
N THR A 86 1.93 2.28 11.88
CA THR A 86 2.40 2.15 13.26
C THR A 86 1.79 0.89 13.85
N GLY A 87 2.23 0.50 15.03
CA GLY A 87 1.68 -0.64 15.74
C GLY A 87 2.65 -1.12 16.80
N HIS A 88 2.21 -2.14 17.52
CA HIS A 88 3.02 -2.78 18.55
C HIS A 88 3.14 -4.26 18.27
N ASP A 89 4.24 -4.84 18.74
CA ASP A 89 4.45 -6.27 18.68
C ASP A 89 3.78 -6.94 19.88
N GLY A 90 3.18 -8.09 19.65
CA GLY A 90 2.60 -8.93 20.68
C GLY A 90 2.63 -10.39 20.28
N VAL A 91 2.03 -11.24 21.11
CA VAL A 91 1.94 -12.68 20.85
C VAL A 91 0.62 -12.97 20.13
N GLY A 92 0.70 -13.62 18.97
CA GLY A 92 -0.47 -14.08 18.24
C GLY A 92 -1.23 -15.15 19.02
N HIS A 93 -2.51 -14.92 19.28
CA HIS A 93 -3.31 -15.75 20.20
C HIS A 93 -3.37 -17.25 19.81
N HIS A 94 -3.28 -17.58 18.51
CA HIS A 94 -3.43 -18.95 18.03
C HIS A 94 -2.13 -19.68 17.71
N HIS A 95 -1.09 -18.96 17.26
CA HIS A 95 0.17 -19.56 16.83
C HIS A 95 1.32 -19.29 17.80
N LYS A 96 1.09 -18.48 18.84
CA LYS A 96 2.10 -18.01 19.80
C LYS A 96 3.35 -17.42 19.14
N THR A 97 3.20 -16.92 17.91
CA THR A 97 4.23 -16.26 17.13
C THR A 97 4.20 -14.76 17.34
N LEU A 98 5.32 -14.09 17.09
CA LEU A 98 5.39 -12.63 17.06
C LEU A 98 4.41 -12.10 16.01
N CYS A 99 3.50 -11.23 16.45
CA CYS A 99 2.45 -10.63 15.63
C CYS A 99 2.50 -9.11 15.77
N ARG A 100 2.48 -8.39 14.65
CA ARG A 100 2.30 -6.95 14.61
C ARG A 100 0.81 -6.63 14.70
N TYR A 101 0.38 -5.97 15.77
CA TYR A 101 -0.97 -5.46 15.91
C TYR A 101 -1.05 -4.04 15.36
N VAL A 102 -1.93 -3.84 14.38
CA VAL A 102 -2.22 -2.56 13.74
C VAL A 102 -3.67 -2.22 14.04
N GLU A 103 -3.88 -1.35 15.02
CA GLU A 103 -5.18 -0.88 15.48
C GLU A 103 -5.79 0.14 14.53
N ARG A 104 -7.04 0.53 14.82
CA ARG A 104 -7.70 1.65 14.14
C ARG A 104 -6.83 2.90 14.18
N GLY A 105 -6.62 3.51 13.01
CA GLY A 105 -5.82 4.73 12.87
C GLY A 105 -4.32 4.48 12.72
N GLN A 106 -3.81 3.27 12.99
CA GLN A 106 -2.39 2.94 12.86
C GLN A 106 -1.99 2.49 11.45
N LEU A 107 -2.96 2.25 10.55
CA LEU A 107 -2.71 2.20 9.11
C LEU A 107 -2.79 3.64 8.55
N LEU A 108 -1.63 4.23 8.30
CA LEU A 108 -1.47 5.66 8.03
C LEU A 108 -1.63 6.00 6.55
N ALA A 109 -1.10 5.13 5.67
CA ALA A 109 -1.23 5.26 4.23
C ALA A 109 -1.15 3.89 3.56
N ARG A 110 -1.67 3.80 2.33
CA ARG A 110 -1.59 2.63 1.47
C ARG A 110 -1.32 3.02 0.03
N ALA A 111 -0.61 2.17 -0.69
CA ALA A 111 -0.37 2.32 -2.11
C ALA A 111 -0.25 0.95 -2.78
N SER A 112 -0.48 0.91 -4.08
CA SER A 112 -0.34 -0.29 -4.89
C SER A 112 1.06 -0.42 -5.49
N LYS A 113 1.40 -1.61 -6.01
CA LYS A 113 2.59 -1.79 -6.87
C LYS A 113 2.57 -0.89 -8.11
N ARG A 114 1.40 -0.47 -8.58
CA ARG A 114 1.26 0.43 -9.73
C ARG A 114 1.65 1.86 -9.34
N ASP A 115 1.23 2.31 -8.16
CA ASP A 115 1.57 3.61 -7.59
C ASP A 115 3.09 3.75 -7.44
N ARG A 116 3.74 2.73 -6.85
CA ARG A 116 5.22 2.66 -6.75
C ARG A 116 5.88 2.77 -8.12
N ARG A 117 5.41 2.01 -9.11
CA ARG A 117 5.99 2.01 -10.47
C ARG A 117 5.78 3.34 -11.20
N ALA A 118 4.64 4.00 -11.00
CA ALA A 118 4.40 5.34 -11.52
C ALA A 118 5.40 6.34 -10.93
N TYR A 119 5.54 6.35 -9.61
CA TYR A 119 6.52 7.20 -8.93
C TYR A 119 7.96 6.94 -9.37
N MET A 120 8.41 5.69 -9.43
CA MET A 120 9.78 5.38 -9.85
C MET A 120 10.03 5.87 -11.28
N ARG A 121 9.08 5.67 -12.21
CA ARG A 121 9.23 6.16 -13.60
C ARG A 121 9.40 7.68 -13.66
N GLU A 122 8.67 8.43 -12.85
CA GLU A 122 8.80 9.89 -12.80
C GLU A 122 10.17 10.34 -12.25
N ASN A 123 10.78 9.58 -11.33
CA ASN A 123 12.04 9.93 -10.67
C ASN A 123 13.28 9.25 -11.29
N SER A 124 13.11 8.36 -12.27
CA SER A 124 14.22 7.71 -12.99
C SER A 124 14.67 8.51 -14.22
N VAL A 125 13.99 9.62 -14.52
CA VAL A 125 14.25 10.49 -15.68
C VAL A 125 14.96 11.79 -15.22
N SER A 126 15.62 11.73 -14.06
CA SER A 126 16.41 12.81 -13.47
C SER A 126 17.84 12.33 -13.30
#